data_AF-A0A3Q0QN99-F1
#
_entry.id   AF-A0A3Q0QN99-F1
#
_cell.length_a   1.000
_cell.length_b   1.000
_cell.length_c   1.000
_cell.angle_alpha   90.00
_cell.angle_beta   90.00
_cell.angle_gamma   90.00
#
_symmetry.space_group_name_H-M   'P 1'
#
loop_
_entity.id
_entity.type
_entity.pdbx_description
1 polymer ?
#
loop_
_entity_poly.entity_id
_entity_poly.type
_entity_poly.pdbx_seq_one_letter_code
_entity_poly.pdbx_strand_id
1 'polypeptide(L)'
;MRMELSLKAFLTNKNNLSVANVPVHVFLQDGVVLGADTRATSGEVVADKMCAKIHYIAPNMYCCGAGTAADTEKTTDLLSSNLTIFSLNSGRNPRVVMAVNILQDMLYR
;
A
#
# COMPACT_ATOMS: atom_id res chain seq x y z
N MET A 1 10.55 -16.48 3.93
CA MET A 1 10.24 -15.25 3.18
C MET A 1 9.03 -14.62 3.86
N ARG A 2 9.26 -13.77 4.86
CA ARG A 2 8.19 -13.18 5.69
C ARG A 2 8.03 -11.75 5.18
N MET A 3 7.11 -11.54 4.23
CA MET A 3 6.66 -10.20 3.88
C MET A 3 5.98 -9.65 5.13
N GLU A 4 6.70 -8.87 5.94
CA GLU A 4 6.06 -7.99 6.91
C GLU A 4 5.47 -6.80 6.16
N LEU A 5 4.39 -7.03 5.40
CA LEU A 5 3.47 -5.93 5.15
C LEU A 5 2.83 -5.60 6.49
N SER A 6 3.35 -4.58 7.17
CA SER A 6 2.60 -3.88 8.20
C SER A 6 1.45 -3.14 7.51
N LEU A 7 0.43 -3.90 7.14
CA LEU A 7 -0.80 -3.46 6.50
C LEU A 7 -1.69 -2.82 7.57
N LYS A 8 -1.21 -1.73 8.16
CA LYS A 8 -2.14 -0.75 8.70
C LYS A 8 -2.65 -0.01 7.46
N ALA A 9 -3.79 -0.44 6.93
CA ALA A 9 -4.38 0.28 5.81
C ALA A 9 -4.84 1.64 6.33
N PHE A 10 -4.28 2.71 5.77
CA PHE A 10 -4.35 4.03 6.34
C PHE A 10 -5.24 4.93 5.50
N LEU A 11 -6.27 5.48 6.15
CA LEU A 11 -7.16 6.50 5.61
C LEU A 11 -6.35 7.79 5.42
N THR A 12 -6.08 8.18 4.18
CA THR A 12 -5.47 9.50 3.90
C THR A 12 -6.53 10.50 3.48
N ASN A 13 -6.42 11.73 3.98
CA ASN A 13 -7.10 12.90 3.44
C ASN A 13 -6.11 13.59 2.48
N LYS A 14 -6.58 14.06 1.32
CA LYS A 14 -5.81 14.40 0.09
C LYS A 14 -4.63 15.38 0.23
N ASN A 15 -4.36 15.96 1.40
CA ASN A 15 -3.64 17.23 1.48
C ASN A 15 -2.22 17.19 2.04
N ASN A 16 -1.65 16.07 2.52
CA ASN A 16 -0.23 16.04 2.94
C ASN A 16 0.39 14.64 2.80
N LEU A 17 1.39 14.51 1.91
CA LEU A 17 2.22 13.31 1.71
C LEU A 17 3.68 13.74 1.86
N SER A 18 4.47 13.08 2.72
CA SER A 18 5.89 13.41 2.95
C SER A 18 6.74 12.16 2.96
N VAL A 19 7.69 12.06 2.03
CA VAL A 19 8.44 10.87 1.56
C VAL A 19 9.68 10.51 2.42
N ALA A 20 9.90 9.22 2.79
CA ALA A 20 11.05 8.72 3.59
C ALA A 20 11.57 7.31 3.18
N ASN A 21 12.86 6.96 3.40
CA ASN A 21 13.49 5.70 2.91
C ASN A 21 12.87 4.37 3.39
N VAL A 22 12.11 4.46 4.47
CA VAL A 22 11.32 3.38 5.08
C VAL A 22 9.87 3.86 5.07
N PRO A 23 8.86 2.99 4.84
CA PRO A 23 7.47 3.42 4.95
C PRO A 23 7.20 3.91 6.38
N VAL A 24 7.18 5.23 6.54
CA VAL A 24 6.83 5.91 7.78
C VAL A 24 5.41 6.41 7.63
N HIS A 25 4.61 6.24 8.68
CA HIS A 25 3.25 6.75 8.75
C HIS A 25 3.04 7.50 10.06
N VAL A 26 2.32 8.60 9.99
CA VAL A 26 1.92 9.39 11.16
C VAL A 26 0.41 9.53 11.16
N PHE A 27 -0.21 9.14 12.28
CA PHE A 27 -1.63 9.37 12.53
C PHE A 27 -1.81 10.83 12.98
N LEU A 28 -2.71 11.55 12.33
CA LEU A 28 -3.21 12.85 12.75
C LEU A 28 -4.68 12.70 13.18
N GLN A 29 -5.22 13.73 13.84
CA GLN A 29 -6.61 13.72 14.34
C GLN A 29 -7.64 13.37 13.24
N ASP A 30 -7.43 13.86 12.02
CA ASP A 30 -8.38 13.73 10.91
C ASP A 30 -7.84 12.95 9.69
N GLY A 31 -6.73 12.23 9.84
CA GLY A 31 -6.16 11.50 8.70
C GLY A 31 -4.76 10.96 8.93
N VAL A 32 -4.14 10.53 7.84
CA VAL A 32 -2.84 9.87 7.84
C VAL A 32 -1.95 10.42 6.74
N VAL A 33 -0.69 10.64 7.09
CA VAL A 33 0.38 10.99 6.15
C VAL A 33 1.21 9.73 5.87
N LEU A 34 1.42 9.45 4.58
CA LEU A 34 2.29 8.36 4.12
C LEU A 34 3.56 8.93 3.49
N GLY A 35 4.68 8.26 3.76
CA GLY A 35 5.99 8.64 3.26
C GLY A 35 6.81 7.46 2.77
N ALA A 36 7.30 7.52 1.53
CA ALA A 36 8.20 6.53 0.96
C ALA A 36 9.19 7.13 -0.06
N ASP A 37 10.49 6.82 0.05
CA ASP A 37 11.58 7.22 -0.87
C ASP A 37 11.42 6.54 -2.22
N THR A 38 11.87 7.21 -3.27
CA THR A 38 11.77 6.73 -4.64
C THR A 38 12.96 5.86 -5.06
N ARG A 39 13.97 5.70 -4.22
CA ARG A 39 15.13 4.83 -4.52
C ARG A 39 14.81 3.35 -4.29
N ALA A 40 15.15 2.50 -5.26
CA ALA A 40 15.22 1.05 -5.16
C ALA A 40 16.64 0.54 -5.50
N THR A 41 17.11 -0.45 -4.73
CA THR A 41 18.46 -1.00 -4.84
C THR A 41 18.40 -2.49 -5.13
N SER A 42 19.35 -2.99 -5.92
CA SER A 42 19.62 -4.41 -6.11
C SER A 42 21.04 -4.69 -5.60
N GLY A 43 21.14 -5.22 -4.38
CA GLY A 43 22.41 -5.26 -3.65
C GLY A 43 22.93 -3.85 -3.37
N GLU A 44 24.19 -3.59 -3.72
CA GLU A 44 24.84 -2.28 -3.53
C GLU A 44 24.53 -1.27 -4.64
N VAL A 45 23.88 -1.71 -5.73
CA VAL A 45 23.60 -0.86 -6.90
C VAL A 45 22.20 -0.26 -6.78
N VAL A 46 22.09 1.05 -7.03
CA VAL A 46 20.79 1.71 -7.21
C VAL A 46 20.22 1.27 -8.55
N ALA A 47 19.21 0.39 -8.49
CA ALA A 47 18.55 -0.18 -9.66
C ALA A 47 17.53 0.79 -10.26
N ASP A 48 16.83 1.55 -9.40
CA ASP A 48 15.89 2.58 -9.83
C ASP A 48 15.93 3.77 -8.87
N LYS A 49 15.89 4.98 -9.42
CA LYS A 49 15.86 6.24 -8.65
C LYS A 49 14.44 6.76 -8.45
N MET A 50 13.47 6.26 -9.21
CA MET A 50 12.09 6.74 -9.29
C MET A 50 11.06 5.60 -9.10
N CYS A 51 11.35 4.63 -8.25
CA CYS A 51 10.47 3.54 -7.90
C CYS A 51 9.27 4.05 -7.06
N ALA A 52 8.05 3.72 -7.50
CA ALA A 52 6.83 4.05 -6.79
C ALA A 52 6.54 3.01 -5.68
N LYS A 53 6.71 3.42 -4.42
CA LYS A 53 6.43 2.55 -3.25
C LYS A 53 5.04 2.75 -2.65
N ILE A 54 4.33 3.81 -3.05
CA ILE A 54 2.96 4.11 -2.60
C ILE A 54 2.01 3.71 -3.71
N HIS A 55 1.16 2.72 -3.45
CA HIS A 55 0.24 2.14 -4.40
C HIS A 55 -1.19 2.57 -4.08
N TYR A 56 -1.92 2.98 -5.11
CA TYR A 56 -3.34 3.29 -5.02
C TYR A 56 -4.14 2.00 -4.90
N ILE A 57 -5.04 1.93 -3.90
CA ILE A 57 -5.89 0.76 -3.68
C ILE A 57 -7.36 1.09 -3.91
N ALA A 58 -7.86 2.17 -3.29
CA ALA A 58 -9.24 2.62 -3.37
C ALA A 58 -9.31 4.14 -3.10
N PRO A 59 -10.43 4.82 -3.38
CA PRO A 59 -10.54 6.27 -3.19
C PRO A 59 -10.20 6.76 -1.77
N ASN A 60 -10.38 5.90 -0.77
CA ASN A 60 -10.12 6.16 0.65
C ASN A 60 -8.88 5.42 1.18
N MET A 61 -8.07 4.78 0.35
CA MET A 61 -7.02 3.86 0.82
C MET A 61 -5.80 3.80 -0.10
N TYR A 62 -4.62 3.89 0.51
CA TYR A 62 -3.33 3.66 -0.13
C TYR A 62 -2.54 2.61 0.66
N CYS A 63 -1.64 1.92 -0.03
CA CYS A 63 -0.75 0.93 0.55
C CYS A 63 0.71 1.31 0.26
N CYS A 64 1.62 1.00 1.18
CA CYS A 64 3.06 1.11 0.94
C CYS A 64 3.65 -0.28 0.77
N GLY A 65 4.35 -0.52 -0.34
CA GLY A 65 5.07 -1.76 -0.60
C GLY A 65 6.45 -1.76 0.05
N ALA A 66 6.83 -2.89 0.65
CA ALA A 66 8.19 -3.16 1.07
C ALA A 66 8.56 -4.62 0.73
N GLY A 67 9.79 -4.84 0.26
CA GLY A 67 10.27 -6.13 -0.21
C GLY A 67 10.57 -6.13 -1.71
N THR A 68 10.39 -7.27 -2.36
CA THR A 68 10.56 -7.41 -3.81
C THR A 68 9.53 -6.54 -4.54
N ALA A 69 10.00 -5.60 -5.37
CA ALA A 69 9.13 -4.66 -6.07
C ALA A 69 8.01 -5.36 -6.89
N ALA A 70 8.36 -6.41 -7.62
CA ALA A 70 7.42 -7.17 -8.42
C ALA A 70 6.32 -7.85 -7.58
N ASP A 71 6.66 -8.38 -6.41
CA ASP A 71 5.69 -9.00 -5.50
C ASP A 71 4.73 -7.95 -4.95
N THR A 72 5.27 -6.77 -4.58
CA THR A 72 4.45 -5.68 -4.04
C THR A 72 3.46 -5.16 -5.08
N GLU A 73 3.92 -4.86 -6.30
CA GLU A 73 3.07 -4.36 -7.38
C GLU A 73 1.96 -5.36 -7.71
N LYS A 74 2.31 -6.63 -7.91
CA LYS A 74 1.34 -7.66 -8.29
C LYS A 74 0.30 -7.88 -7.20
N THR A 75 0.73 -7.91 -5.94
CA THR A 75 -0.17 -8.11 -4.80
C THR A 75 -1.11 -6.92 -4.62
N THR A 76 -0.61 -5.69 -4.77
CA THR A 76 -1.44 -4.48 -4.67
C THR A 76 -2.43 -4.34 -5.83
N ASP A 77 -2.04 -4.73 -7.04
CA ASP A 77 -2.92 -4.68 -8.21
C ASP A 77 -4.09 -5.66 -8.09
N LEU A 78 -3.80 -6.89 -7.63
CA LEU A 78 -4.83 -7.89 -7.35
C LEU A 78 -5.79 -7.42 -6.26
N LEU A 79 -5.25 -6.85 -5.18
CA LEU A 79 -6.05 -6.27 -4.12
C LEU A 79 -6.96 -5.15 -4.62
N SER A 80 -6.42 -4.17 -5.36
CA SER A 80 -7.20 -3.04 -5.87
C SER A 80 -8.32 -3.51 -6.79
N SER A 81 -8.06 -4.54 -7.60
CA SER A 81 -9.03 -5.15 -8.50
C SER A 81 -10.18 -5.80 -7.71
N ASN A 82 -9.85 -6.60 -6.69
CA ASN A 82 -10.86 -7.24 -5.84
C ASN A 82 -11.73 -6.22 -5.09
N LEU A 83 -11.11 -5.15 -4.58
CA LEU A 83 -11.84 -4.10 -3.88
C LEU A 83 -12.68 -3.24 -4.83
N THR A 84 -12.22 -3.03 -6.06
CA THR A 84 -13.00 -2.34 -7.10
C THR A 84 -14.25 -3.14 -7.43
N ILE A 85 -14.13 -4.46 -7.64
CA ILE A 85 -15.27 -5.35 -7.87
C ILE A 85 -16.25 -5.29 -6.69
N PHE A 86 -15.74 -5.34 -5.45
CA PHE A 86 -16.58 -5.21 -4.27
C PHE A 86 -17.33 -3.86 -4.23
N SER A 87 -16.64 -2.77 -4.54
CA SER A 87 -17.21 -1.42 -4.55
C SER A 87 -18.30 -1.26 -5.61
N LEU A 88 -18.09 -1.84 -6.80
CA LEU A 88 -19.07 -1.83 -7.89
C LEU A 88 -20.31 -2.66 -7.53
N ASN A 89 -20.12 -3.84 -6.93
CA ASN A 89 -21.24 -4.71 -6.56
C ASN A 89 -22.03 -4.18 -5.36
N SER A 90 -21.36 -3.59 -4.38
CA SER A 90 -22.00 -3.16 -3.12
C SER A 90 -22.46 -1.71 -3.14
N GLY A 91 -22.01 -0.90 -4.11
CA GLY A 91 -22.24 0.54 -4.16
C GLY A 91 -21.64 1.31 -2.98
N ARG A 92 -20.67 0.73 -2.26
CA ARG A 92 -20.09 1.27 -1.03
C ARG A 92 -18.57 1.18 -1.08
N ASN A 93 -17.89 2.16 -0.49
CA ASN A 93 -16.45 2.14 -0.40
C ASN A 93 -15.95 0.99 0.51
N PRO A 94 -14.88 0.29 0.10
CA PRO A 94 -14.31 -0.80 0.88
C PRO A 94 -13.71 -0.29 2.20
N ARG A 95 -13.88 -1.11 3.25
CA ARG A 95 -13.27 -0.85 4.56
C ARG A 95 -11.83 -1.36 4.59
N VAL A 96 -10.98 -0.66 5.36
CA VAL A 96 -9.59 -1.05 5.66
C VAL A 96 -9.48 -2.51 6.09
N VAL A 97 -10.35 -2.97 6.99
CA VAL A 97 -10.33 -4.35 7.51
C VAL A 97 -10.52 -5.39 6.40
N MET A 98 -11.33 -5.08 5.37
CA MET A 98 -11.53 -6.01 4.26
C MET A 98 -10.25 -6.18 3.44
N ALA A 99 -9.54 -5.10 3.18
CA ALA A 99 -8.27 -5.15 2.46
C ALA A 99 -7.26 -6.01 3.20
N VAL A 100 -7.15 -5.82 4.53
CA VAL A 100 -6.26 -6.61 5.39
C VAL A 100 -6.60 -8.10 5.35
N ASN A 101 -7.88 -8.46 5.46
CA ASN A 101 -8.29 -9.87 5.42
C ASN A 101 -7.97 -10.55 4.08
N ILE A 102 -8.21 -9.86 2.96
CA ILE A 102 -7.89 -10.38 1.62
C ILE A 102 -6.37 -10.57 1.48
N LEU A 103 -5.57 -9.63 1.97
CA LEU A 103 -4.11 -9.72 1.94
C LEU A 103 -3.57 -10.83 2.84
N GLN A 104 -4.14 -10.99 4.03
CA GLN A 104 -3.78 -12.09 4.92
C GLN A 104 -4.05 -13.45 4.27
N ASP A 105 -5.23 -13.61 3.66
CA ASP A 105 -5.58 -14.85 2.95
C ASP A 105 -4.67 -15.09 1.73
N MET A 106 -4.29 -14.04 0.99
CA MET A 106 -3.37 -14.18 -0.15
C MET A 106 -1.94 -14.56 0.26
N LEU A 107 -1.44 -13.99 1.37
CA LEU A 107 -0.04 -14.14 1.80
C LEU A 107 0.22 -15.36 2.70
N TYR A 108 -0.80 -15.84 3.42
CA TYR A 108 -0.68 -16.93 4.41
C TYR A 108 -1.47 -18.19 4.00
N ARG A 109 -1.57 -18.45 2.69
CA ARG A 109 -2.03 -19.76 2.19
C ARG A 109 -1.16 -20.90 2.68
#